data_AF-G1U5B7-F1
#
_entry.id   AF-G1U5B7-F1
#
_cell.length_a   1.000
_cell.length_b   1.000
_cell.length_c   1.000
_cell.angle_alpha   90.00
_cell.angle_beta   90.00
_cell.angle_gamma   90.00
#
_symmetry.space_group_name_H-M   'P 1'
#
loop_
_entity.id
_entity.type
_entity.pdbx_description
1 polymer ?
#
loop_
_entity_poly.entity_id
_entity_poly.type
_entity_poly.pdbx_seq_one_letter_code
_entity_poly.pdbx_strand_id
1 'polypeptide(L)'
;METGLRWLLLVAVLKGVQCQEQLKEPGGRLVTPGGILTLTCTASGCDISSYGVSWFRQAPRKGLEWIRYISSCGSVYYNSWAKG
;
A
#
# COMPACT_ATOMS: atom_id res chain seq x y z
N MET A 1 1.19 46.58 -14.13
CA MET A 1 1.30 45.19 -14.65
C MET A 1 1.84 44.22 -13.60
N GLU A 2 2.27 44.66 -12.41
CA GLU A 2 3.04 43.83 -11.46
C GLU A 2 2.21 43.13 -10.37
N THR A 3 0.95 43.54 -10.17
CA THR A 3 0.09 42.98 -9.12
C THR A 3 -0.46 41.59 -9.49
N GLY A 4 -0.78 41.35 -10.76
CA GLY A 4 -1.29 40.06 -11.23
C GLY A 4 -0.29 38.91 -11.08
N LEU A 5 1.00 39.17 -11.32
CA LEU A 5 2.06 38.16 -11.19
C LEU A 5 2.31 37.78 -9.73
N ARG A 6 2.22 38.74 -8.80
CA ARG A 6 2.30 38.51 -7.35
C ARG A 6 1.18 37.61 -6.82
N TRP A 7 -0.05 37.81 -7.29
CA TRP A 7 -1.19 36.97 -6.90
C TRP A 7 -1.06 35.54 -7.44
N LEU A 8 -0.59 35.36 -8.68
CA LEU A 8 -0.34 34.03 -9.25
C LEU A 8 0.73 33.25 -8.47
N LEU A 9 1.79 33.92 -8.00
CA LEU A 9 2.84 33.31 -7.18
C LEU A 9 2.31 32.84 -5.81
N LEU A 10 1.43 33.60 -5.17
CA LEU A 10 0.83 33.21 -3.88
C LEU A 10 -0.05 31.95 -3.99
N VAL A 11 -0.78 31.78 -5.09
CA VAL A 11 -1.62 30.60 -5.32
C VAL A 11 -0.77 29.36 -5.64
N ALA A 12 0.41 29.53 -6.24
CA ALA A 12 1.33 28.44 -6.54
C ALA A 12 2.02 27.87 -5.28
N VAL A 13 2.32 28.71 -4.29
CA VAL A 13 3.01 28.30 -3.04
C VAL A 13 2.09 27.53 -2.08
N LEU A 14 0.77 27.69 -2.18
CA LEU A 14 -0.22 26.98 -1.33
C LEU A 14 -0.57 25.57 -1.83
N LYS A 15 0.00 25.12 -2.95
CA LYS A 15 -0.10 23.73 -3.40
C LYS A 15 0.84 22.88 -2.55
N GLY A 16 0.41 22.53 -1.35
CA GLY A 16 1.11 21.58 -0.50
C GLY A 16 1.46 20.32 -1.30
N VAL A 17 2.73 19.90 -1.23
CA VAL A 17 3.17 18.61 -1.78
C VAL A 17 2.46 17.53 -0.97
N GLN A 18 1.35 17.03 -1.50
CA GLN A 18 0.79 15.76 -1.05
C GLN A 18 1.67 14.68 -1.70
N CYS A 19 2.48 13.98 -0.91
CA CYS A 19 3.07 12.73 -1.38
C CYS A 19 1.91 11.83 -1.78
N GLN A 20 1.84 11.50 -3.07
CA GLN A 20 0.82 10.59 -3.56
C GLN A 20 1.24 9.17 -3.17
N GLU A 21 0.73 8.71 -2.04
CA GLU A 21 0.86 7.33 -1.57
C GLU A 21 0.24 6.38 -2.59
N GLN A 22 1.05 5.50 -3.20
CA GLN A 22 0.54 4.45 -4.07
C GLN A 22 1.00 3.07 -3.60
N LEU A 23 0.02 2.20 -3.38
CA LEU A 23 0.23 0.76 -3.22
C LEU A 23 -0.10 0.09 -4.54
N LYS A 24 0.91 -0.47 -5.20
CA LYS A 24 0.73 -1.24 -6.42
C LYS A 24 0.64 -2.72 -6.08
N GLU A 25 -0.56 -3.25 -6.20
CA GLU A 25 -0.84 -4.67 -6.03
C GLU A 25 -0.40 -5.48 -7.26
N PRO A 26 -0.07 -6.77 -7.09
CA PRO A 26 0.16 -7.65 -8.21
C PRO A 26 -1.14 -7.81 -8.99
N GLY A 27 -1.06 -7.75 -10.33
CA GLY A 27 -2.21 -8.04 -11.18
C GLY A 27 -2.72 -9.47 -10.97
N GLY A 28 -4.01 -9.70 -11.25
CA GLY A 28 -4.59 -11.03 -11.17
C GLY A 28 -3.86 -12.02 -12.09
N ARG A 29 -3.49 -13.19 -11.57
CA ARG A 29 -2.80 -14.25 -12.32
C ARG A 29 -3.43 -15.61 -12.02
N LEU A 30 -3.61 -16.42 -13.06
CA LEU A 30 -3.98 -17.83 -12.90
C LEU A 30 -2.76 -18.61 -12.42
N VAL A 31 -2.94 -19.43 -11.39
CA VAL A 31 -1.87 -20.28 -10.84
C VAL A 31 -2.29 -21.74 -10.82
N THR A 32 -1.32 -22.62 -10.97
CA THR A 32 -1.53 -24.06 -10.85
C THR A 32 -1.87 -24.41 -9.39
N PRO A 33 -2.94 -25.18 -9.13
CA PRO A 33 -3.25 -25.67 -7.79
C PRO A 33 -2.06 -26.43 -7.18
N GLY A 34 -1.77 -26.19 -5.90
CA GLY A 34 -0.66 -26.83 -5.18
C GLY A 34 0.73 -26.25 -5.45
N GLY A 35 0.85 -25.27 -6.35
CA GLY A 35 2.09 -24.52 -6.56
C GLY A 35 2.32 -23.42 -5.52
N ILE A 36 3.55 -22.91 -5.46
CA ILE A 36 3.88 -21.74 -4.64
C ILE A 36 3.49 -20.47 -5.42
N LEU A 37 2.72 -19.60 -4.76
CA LEU A 37 2.39 -18.27 -5.27
C LEU A 37 3.10 -17.20 -4.43
N THR A 38 3.95 -16.41 -5.09
CA THR A 38 4.57 -15.23 -4.50
C THR A 38 3.81 -13.97 -4.92
N LEU A 39 3.37 -13.18 -3.94
CA LEU A 39 2.73 -11.89 -4.14
C LEU A 39 3.72 -10.76 -3.80
N THR A 40 3.85 -9.78 -4.69
CA THR A 40 4.71 -8.60 -4.48
C THR A 40 3.86 -7.35 -4.48
N CYS A 41 3.83 -6.64 -3.35
CA CYS A 41 3.24 -5.31 -3.23
C CYS A 41 4.37 -4.28 -3.21
N THR A 42 4.31 -3.28 -4.07
CA THR A 42 5.30 -2.18 -4.11
C THR A 42 4.63 -0.91 -3.63
N ALA A 43 5.23 -0.23 -2.66
CA ALA A 43 4.83 1.10 -2.25
C ALA A 43 5.76 2.17 -2.82
N SER A 44 5.18 3.29 -3.21
CA SER A 44 5.91 4.47 -3.66
C SER A 44 5.32 5.72 -3.01
N GLY A 45 6.16 6.75 -2.84
CA GLY A 45 5.77 8.01 -2.21
C GLY A 45 5.99 8.09 -0.70
N CYS A 46 6.24 6.97 -0.01
CA CYS A 46 6.52 6.94 1.42
C CYS A 46 7.38 5.75 1.85
N ASP A 47 8.03 5.91 3.00
CA ASP A 47 8.83 4.89 3.64
C ASP A 47 7.94 3.93 4.46
N ILE A 48 7.65 2.76 3.88
CA ILE A 48 6.88 1.70 4.53
C ILE A 48 7.54 1.19 5.81
N SER A 49 8.86 1.38 6.00
CA SER A 49 9.54 0.89 7.21
C SER A 49 9.00 1.52 8.50
N SER A 50 8.40 2.71 8.40
CA SER A 50 7.77 3.38 9.53
C SER A 50 6.35 2.89 9.84
N TYR A 51 5.78 2.02 8.99
CA TYR A 51 4.39 1.57 9.08
C TYR A 51 4.27 0.06 9.23
N GLY A 52 3.17 -0.35 9.85
CA GLY A 52 2.77 -1.74 9.86
C GLY A 52 2.04 -2.14 8.58
N VAL A 53 2.37 -3.29 8.01
CA VAL A 53 1.76 -3.83 6.78
C VAL A 53 0.90 -5.04 7.10
N SER A 54 -0.40 -4.94 6.85
CA SER A 54 -1.36 -6.05 7.00
C SER A 54 -1.67 -6.70 5.65
N TRP A 55 -1.68 -8.03 5.63
CA TRP A 55 -2.05 -8.85 4.47
C TRP A 55 -3.41 -9.48 4.69
N PHE A 56 -4.28 -9.35 3.68
CA PHE A 56 -5.61 -9.93 3.66
C PHE A 56 -5.80 -10.74 2.38
N ARG A 57 -6.71 -11.73 2.42
CA ARG A 57 -7.29 -12.34 1.21
C ARG A 57 -8.79 -12.19 1.23
N GLN A 58 -9.37 -12.22 0.04
CA GLN A 58 -10.81 -12.26 -0.12
C GLN A 58 -11.17 -13.33 -1.15
N ALA A 59 -11.95 -14.32 -0.75
CA ALA A 59 -12.54 -15.26 -1.69
C ALA A 59 -13.79 -14.65 -2.33
N PRO A 60 -14.19 -15.08 -3.55
CA PRO A 60 -15.43 -14.63 -4.17
C PRO A 60 -16.63 -14.81 -3.22
N ARG A 61 -17.40 -13.75 -3.01
CA ARG A 61 -18.57 -13.71 -2.10
C ARG A 61 -18.26 -13.93 -0.61
N LYS A 62 -17.00 -13.89 -0.19
CA LYS A 62 -16.61 -13.88 1.23
C LYS A 62 -16.13 -12.51 1.67
N GLY A 63 -16.10 -12.30 2.99
CA GLY A 63 -15.48 -11.14 3.60
C GLY A 63 -13.95 -11.17 3.49
N LEU A 64 -13.31 -10.09 3.94
CA LEU A 64 -11.86 -10.02 4.09
C LEU A 64 -11.40 -10.97 5.20
N GLU A 65 -10.42 -11.82 4.89
CA GLU A 65 -9.78 -12.72 5.83
C GLU A 65 -8.34 -12.24 6.08
N TRP A 66 -8.03 -11.92 7.33
CA TRP A 66 -6.69 -11.48 7.73
C TRP A 66 -5.69 -12.65 7.72
N ILE A 67 -4.53 -12.46 7.07
CA ILE A 67 -3.48 -13.47 6.91
C ILE A 67 -2.34 -13.21 7.91
N ARG A 68 -1.75 -12.01 7.85
CA ARG A 68 -0.58 -11.66 8.66
C ARG A 68 -0.42 -10.15 8.80
N TYR A 69 0.36 -9.74 9.79
CA TYR A 69 0.80 -8.37 10.02
C TYR A 69 2.31 -8.33 10.18
N ILE A 70 2.95 -7.38 9.50
CA ILE A 70 4.37 -7.09 9.60
C ILE A 70 4.48 -5.73 10.27
N SER A 71 4.99 -5.69 11.49
CA SER A 71 5.24 -4.41 12.19
C SER A 71 6.40 -3.63 11.56
N SER A 72 6.47 -2.33 11.82
CA SER A 72 7.58 -1.46 11.40
C SER A 72 8.94 -1.93 11.92
N CYS A 73 8.99 -2.61 13.07
CA CYS A 73 10.22 -3.21 13.61
C CYS A 73 10.55 -4.61 13.05
N GLY A 74 9.81 -5.08 12.03
CA GLY A 74 10.06 -6.37 11.37
C GLY A 74 9.45 -7.60 12.05
N SER A 75 8.78 -7.45 13.20
CA SER A 75 8.05 -8.56 13.82
C SER A 75 6.86 -8.98 12.95
N VAL A 76 6.70 -10.29 12.72
CA VAL A 76 5.64 -10.87 11.89
C VAL A 76 4.66 -11.69 12.71
N TYR A 77 3.38 -11.35 12.59
CA TYR A 77 2.27 -12.03 13.27
C TYR A 77 1.40 -12.71 12.22
N TYR A 78 1.12 -14.00 12.39
CA TYR A 78 0.30 -14.79 11.49
C TYR A 78 -1.05 -15.09 12.11
N ASN A 79 -2.08 -15.19 11.27
CA ASN A 79 -3.32 -15.85 11.66
C ASN A 79 -3.07 -17.33 11.91
N SER A 80 -3.82 -17.92 12.85
CA SER A 80 -3.69 -19.33 13.24
C SER A 80 -3.86 -20.29 12.06
N TRP A 81 -4.77 -20.01 11.13
CA TRP A 81 -4.97 -20.86 9.94
C TRP A 81 -3.93 -20.63 8.85
N ALA A 82 -3.24 -19.49 8.86
CA ALA A 82 -2.30 -19.08 7.82
C ALA A 82 -0.87 -19.57 8.07
N LYS A 83 -0.58 -20.04 9.29
CA LYS A 83 0.67 -20.70 9.63
C LYS A 83 0.58 -22.16 9.15
N GLY A 84 1.29 -22.47 8.07
CA GLY A 84 1.55 -23.85 7.62
C GLY A 84 2.64 -24.50 8.45
#